data_AF-A0A7J7MV77-F1
#
_entry.id   AF-A0A7J7MV77-F1
#
_cell.length_a   1.000
_cell.length_b   1.000
_cell.length_c   1.000
_cell.angle_alpha   90.00
_cell.angle_beta   90.00
_cell.angle_gamma   90.00
#
_symmetry.space_group_name_H-M   'P 1'
#
loop_
_entity.id
_entity.type
_entity.pdbx_description
1 polymer ?
#
loop_
_entity_poly.entity_id
_entity_poly.type
_entity_poly.pdbx_seq_one_letter_code
_entity_poly.pdbx_strand_id
1 'polypeptide(L)'
;QKEKLISALHVLSDQHTIRVRTKIGYRDFILDGVSVSEEEDLEEFYKKFVESRINGVKLGEKCTVMMYGLIGSGNSHAIFGCPKQPGIVYKALRDILGPGDVDG
;
A
#
# COMPACT_ATOMS: atom_id res chain seq x y z
N GLN A 1 6.82 -22.47 -27.40
CA GLN A 1 5.78 -21.51 -26.98
C GLN A 1 5.84 -21.42 -25.46
N LYS A 2 6.18 -20.25 -24.91
CA LYS A 2 6.23 -20.05 -23.45
C LYS A 2 4.79 -19.76 -23.00
N GLU A 3 4.11 -20.72 -22.39
CA GLU A 3 2.78 -20.53 -21.80
C GLU A 3 2.84 -19.30 -20.88
N LYS A 4 2.06 -18.26 -21.21
CA LYS A 4 1.90 -17.09 -20.34
C LYS A 4 1.16 -17.58 -19.11
N LEU A 5 1.90 -17.83 -18.02
CA LEU A 5 1.36 -18.22 -16.72
C LEU A 5 0.21 -17.27 -16.40
N ILE A 6 -1.01 -17.82 -16.33
CA ILE A 6 -2.16 -17.01 -15.96
C ILE A 6 -2.01 -16.70 -14.47
N SER A 7 -1.98 -15.41 -14.12
CA SER A 7 -1.83 -14.95 -12.74
C SER A 7 -2.88 -15.62 -11.84
N ALA A 8 -2.47 -16.03 -10.64
CA ALA A 8 -3.40 -16.54 -9.63
C ALA A 8 -4.30 -15.43 -9.05
N LEU A 9 -3.91 -14.17 -9.24
CA LEU A 9 -4.54 -12.98 -8.70
C LEU A 9 -4.90 -12.02 -9.84
N HIS A 10 -6.14 -11.55 -9.87
CA HIS A 10 -6.61 -10.54 -10.81
C HIS A 10 -7.31 -9.41 -10.06
N VAL A 11 -6.89 -8.18 -10.29
CA VAL A 11 -7.61 -6.99 -9.82
C VAL A 11 -8.65 -6.65 -10.89
N LEU A 12 -9.91 -6.50 -10.49
CA LEU A 12 -10.95 -6.07 -11.42
C LEU A 12 -10.85 -4.56 -11.64
N SER A 13 -11.46 -4.07 -12.73
CA SER A 13 -11.36 -2.67 -13.17
C SER A 13 -11.95 -1.65 -12.18
N ASP A 14 -12.66 -2.10 -11.16
CA ASP A 14 -13.23 -1.25 -10.11
C ASP A 14 -12.18 -0.84 -9.05
N GLN A 15 -10.98 -1.41 -9.06
CA GLN A 15 -9.92 -1.23 -8.04
C GLN A 15 -10.35 -1.56 -6.60
N HIS A 16 -11.44 -2.32 -6.43
CA HIS A 16 -11.95 -2.72 -5.11
C HIS A 16 -12.11 -4.24 -5.05
N THR A 17 -12.31 -4.89 -6.19
CA THR A 17 -12.54 -6.33 -6.27
C THR A 17 -11.28 -7.06 -6.72
N ILE A 18 -10.88 -8.05 -5.92
CA ILE A 18 -9.81 -8.99 -6.25
C ILE A 18 -10.42 -10.36 -6.53
N ARG A 19 -10.11 -10.92 -7.69
CA ARG A 19 -10.43 -12.29 -8.08
C ARG A 19 -9.23 -13.20 -7.89
N VAL A 20 -9.38 -14.19 -7.02
CA VAL A 20 -8.38 -15.23 -6.73
C VAL A 20 -8.77 -16.52 -7.43
N ARG A 21 -7.84 -17.09 -8.20
CA ARG A 21 -7.98 -18.44 -8.74
C ARG A 21 -7.63 -19.47 -7.66
N THR A 22 -8.52 -20.42 -7.46
CA THR A 22 -8.35 -21.55 -6.56
C THR A 22 -8.43 -22.87 -7.33
N LYS A 23 -8.13 -23.99 -6.65
CA LYS A 23 -8.26 -25.34 -7.24
C LYS A 23 -9.70 -25.69 -7.64
N ILE A 24 -10.69 -25.01 -7.08
CA ILE A 24 -12.13 -25.27 -7.26
C ILE A 24 -12.86 -24.16 -8.02
N GLY A 25 -12.13 -23.27 -8.69
CA GLY A 25 -12.70 -22.13 -9.43
C GLY A 25 -12.23 -20.79 -8.90
N TYR A 26 -13.03 -19.74 -9.09
CA TYR A 26 -12.70 -18.38 -8.68
C TYR A 26 -13.42 -17.96 -7.40
N ARG A 27 -12.79 -17.05 -6.67
CA ARG A 27 -13.34 -16.36 -5.49
C ARG A 27 -13.09 -14.88 -5.66
N ASP A 28 -14.13 -14.08 -5.46
CA ASP A 28 -14.04 -12.62 -5.52
C ASP A 28 -14.11 -12.06 -4.10
N PHE A 29 -13.26 -11.08 -3.81
CA PHE A 29 -13.16 -10.36 -2.54
C PHE A 29 -13.29 -8.88 -2.81
N ILE A 30 -14.12 -8.20 -2.03
CA ILE A 30 -14.32 -6.74 -2.13
C ILE A 30 -13.61 -6.10 -0.95
N LEU A 31 -12.78 -5.11 -1.23
CA LEU A 31 -11.98 -4.33 -0.28
C LEU A 31 -12.32 -2.84 -0.40
N ASP A 32 -11.89 -2.05 0.59
CA ASP A 32 -12.01 -0.58 0.55
C ASP A 32 -11.16 0.06 -0.57
N GLY A 33 -10.19 -0.69 -1.08
CA GLY A 33 -9.42 -0.34 -2.27
C GLY A 33 -8.24 -1.29 -2.47
N VAL A 34 -7.73 -1.31 -3.69
CA VAL A 34 -6.62 -2.15 -4.12
C VAL A 34 -5.52 -1.26 -4.70
N SER A 35 -4.28 -1.64 -4.39
CA SER A 35 -3.09 -1.03 -4.97
C SER A 35 -2.21 -2.11 -5.58
N VAL A 36 -1.65 -1.83 -6.76
CA VAL A 36 -0.81 -2.77 -7.50
C VAL A 36 0.56 -2.15 -7.66
N SER A 37 1.59 -2.75 -7.06
CA SER A 37 2.94 -2.18 -7.03
C SER A 37 3.63 -2.08 -8.40
N GLU A 38 3.09 -2.73 -9.42
CA GLU A 38 3.56 -2.61 -10.82
C GLU A 38 3.04 -1.31 -11.48
N GLU A 39 1.97 -0.73 -10.94
CA GLU A 39 1.27 0.44 -11.47
C GLU A 39 1.45 1.66 -10.56
N GLU A 40 1.34 1.44 -9.24
CA GLU A 40 1.38 2.47 -8.22
C GLU A 40 2.59 2.28 -7.30
N ASP A 41 3.25 3.38 -6.98
CA ASP A 41 4.44 3.40 -6.13
C ASP A 41 4.08 3.64 -4.64
N LEU A 42 5.07 3.61 -3.73
CA LEU A 42 4.80 3.83 -2.30
C LEU A 42 4.32 5.26 -1.97
N GLU A 43 4.59 6.26 -2.81
CA GLU A 43 4.05 7.62 -2.65
C GLU A 43 2.56 7.66 -2.98
N GLU A 44 2.17 7.04 -4.09
CA GLU A 44 0.77 6.93 -4.50
C GLU A 44 -0.04 6.10 -3.51
N PHE A 45 0.50 4.96 -3.05
CA PHE A 45 -0.11 4.15 -1.99
C PHE A 45 -0.35 4.97 -0.72
N TYR A 46 0.65 5.75 -0.29
CA TYR A 46 0.57 6.57 0.92
C TYR A 46 -0.54 7.62 0.80
N LYS A 47 -0.61 8.35 -0.32
CA LYS A 47 -1.66 9.35 -0.57
C LYS A 47 -3.05 8.72 -0.58
N LYS A 48 -3.19 7.57 -1.25
CA LYS A 48 -4.47 6.89 -1.43
C LYS A 48 -5.04 6.32 -0.12
N PHE A 49 -4.19 5.75 0.74
CA PHE A 49 -4.68 4.96 1.88
C PHE A 49 -4.28 5.47 3.27
N VAL A 50 -3.25 6.33 3.39
CA VAL A 50 -2.63 6.64 4.68
C VAL A 50 -2.67 8.12 5.02
N GLU A 51 -2.45 9.02 4.06
CA GLU A 51 -2.28 10.47 4.27
C GLU A 51 -3.42 11.09 5.10
N SER A 52 -4.68 10.79 4.78
CA SER A 52 -5.83 11.36 5.51
C SER A 52 -5.82 10.99 6.99
N ARG A 53 -5.36 9.78 7.34
CA ARG A 53 -5.25 9.32 8.73
C ARG A 53 -4.12 10.04 9.46
N ILE A 54 -3.02 10.33 8.77
CA ILE A 54 -1.91 11.10 9.36
C ILE A 54 -2.32 12.56 9.58
N ASN A 55 -3.14 13.13 8.71
CA ASN A 55 -3.74 14.44 8.96
C ASN A 55 -4.63 14.45 10.21
N GLY A 56 -5.40 13.38 10.45
CA GLY A 56 -6.11 13.19 11.72
C GLY A 56 -5.18 13.13 12.93
N VAL A 57 -4.04 12.44 12.83
CA VAL A 57 -3.03 12.36 13.91
C VAL A 57 -2.49 13.75 14.28
N LYS A 58 -2.28 14.63 13.31
CA LYS A 58 -1.86 16.03 13.57
C LYS A 58 -2.89 16.80 14.41
N LEU A 59 -4.16 16.42 14.33
CA LEU A 59 -5.27 17.00 15.08
C LEU A 59 -5.52 16.27 16.41
N GLY A 60 -4.69 15.30 16.78
CA GLY A 60 -4.78 14.55 18.03
C GLY A 60 -5.52 13.22 17.92
N GLU A 61 -5.89 12.76 16.72
CA GLU A 61 -6.50 11.44 16.54
C GLU A 61 -5.49 10.31 16.78
N LYS A 62 -6.01 9.16 17.20
CA LYS A 62 -5.24 7.92 17.30
C LYS A 62 -5.38 7.13 16.01
N CYS A 63 -4.26 6.79 15.39
CA CYS A 63 -4.21 6.01 14.17
C CYS A 63 -3.32 4.77 14.36
N THR A 64 -3.73 3.63 13.80
CA THR A 64 -2.90 2.44 13.66
C THR A 64 -2.95 2.00 12.21
N VAL A 65 -1.77 1.96 11.57
CA VAL A 65 -1.59 1.37 10.24
C VAL A 65 -0.84 0.06 10.43
N MET A 66 -1.47 -1.04 10.02
CA MET A 66 -0.88 -2.38 10.11
C MET A 66 -0.77 -2.98 8.73
N MET A 67 0.40 -3.53 8.42
CA MET A 67 0.64 -4.31 7.21
C MET A 67 0.63 -5.80 7.55
N TYR A 68 -0.18 -6.59 6.86
CA TYR A 68 -0.36 -8.01 7.13
C TYR A 68 -0.22 -8.82 5.84
N GLY A 69 0.54 -9.91 5.91
CA GLY A 69 0.83 -10.77 4.77
C GLY A 69 1.90 -11.82 5.10
N LEU A 70 2.11 -12.75 4.19
CA LEU A 70 3.13 -13.80 4.33
C LEU A 70 4.56 -13.22 4.30
N ILE A 71 5.53 -14.01 4.77
CA ILE A 71 6.94 -13.66 4.61
C ILE A 71 7.25 -13.49 3.12
N GLY A 72 7.90 -12.38 2.77
CA GLY A 72 8.23 -12.05 1.38
C GLY A 72 7.13 -11.33 0.59
N SER A 73 5.95 -11.05 1.16
CA SER A 73 4.88 -10.31 0.46
C SER A 73 5.08 -8.80 0.40
N GLY A 74 6.20 -8.28 0.90
CA GLY A 74 6.50 -6.85 0.86
C GLY A 74 6.04 -6.02 2.06
N ASN A 75 5.58 -6.64 3.16
CA ASN A 75 5.08 -5.88 4.33
C ASN A 75 6.12 -4.88 4.88
N SER A 76 7.35 -5.34 5.12
CA SER A 76 8.43 -4.47 5.61
C SER A 76 8.82 -3.42 4.58
N HIS A 77 8.72 -3.74 3.29
CA HIS A 77 8.98 -2.79 2.22
C HIS A 77 7.92 -1.68 2.18
N ALA A 78 6.63 -1.99 2.35
CA ALA A 78 5.60 -0.97 2.42
C ALA A 78 5.75 -0.07 3.66
N ILE A 79 6.08 -0.66 4.82
CA ILE A 79 6.22 0.06 6.08
C ILE A 79 7.48 0.94 6.12
N PHE A 80 8.64 0.39 5.77
CA PHE A 80 9.93 1.07 5.91
C PHE A 80 10.51 1.59 4.58
N GLY A 81 10.20 0.93 3.47
CA GLY A 81 10.72 1.25 2.15
C GLY A 81 12.21 0.94 1.99
N CYS A 82 12.86 1.70 1.12
CA CYS A 82 14.30 1.70 0.92
C CYS A 82 14.80 3.14 0.70
N PRO A 83 16.12 3.39 0.66
CA PRO A 83 16.65 4.75 0.47
C PRO A 83 16.15 5.47 -0.78
N LYS A 84 15.85 4.74 -1.86
CA LYS A 84 15.32 5.30 -3.11
C LYS A 84 13.81 5.54 -3.07
N GLN A 85 13.10 4.80 -2.22
CA GLN A 85 11.64 4.80 -2.16
C GLN A 85 11.20 4.64 -0.69
N PRO A 86 11.07 5.75 0.05
CA PRO A 86 10.74 5.71 1.47
C PRO A 86 9.36 5.09 1.72
N GLY A 87 9.22 4.31 2.80
CA GLY A 87 7.95 3.68 3.17
C GLY A 87 7.04 4.57 4.02
N ILE A 88 5.92 3.98 4.45
CA ILE A 88 4.87 4.64 5.22
C ILE A 88 5.41 5.35 6.47
N VAL A 89 6.32 4.72 7.22
CA VAL A 89 6.86 5.28 8.47
C VAL A 89 7.59 6.60 8.20
N TYR A 90 8.48 6.61 7.20
CA TYR A 90 9.23 7.82 6.88
C TYR A 90 8.32 8.93 6.38
N LYS A 91 7.37 8.61 5.48
CA LYS A 91 6.42 9.59 4.94
C LYS A 91 5.52 10.16 6.04
N ALA A 92 4.98 9.31 6.92
CA ALA A 92 4.17 9.74 8.05
C ALA A 92 4.94 10.66 9.01
N LEU A 93 6.20 10.33 9.33
CA LEU A 93 7.04 11.18 10.18
C LEU A 93 7.32 12.53 9.52
N ARG A 94 7.68 12.54 8.23
CA ARG A 94 7.88 13.78 7.46
C ARG A 94 6.62 14.63 7.46
N ASP A 95 5.47 14.02 7.25
CA ASP A 95 4.21 14.75 7.18
C ASP A 95 3.84 15.32 8.55
N ILE A 96 4.02 14.56 9.65
CA ILE A 96 3.76 15.02 11.02
C ILE A 96 4.67 16.18 11.41
N LEU A 97 5.98 16.06 11.13
CA LEU A 97 6.98 17.04 11.54
C LEU A 97 7.06 18.26 10.60
N GLY A 98 6.49 18.15 9.40
CA GLY A 98 6.63 19.14 8.33
C GLY A 98 7.96 19.00 7.58
N PRO A 99 8.11 19.69 6.43
CA PRO A 99 9.44 19.90 5.86
C PRO A 99 10.22 20.69 6.90
N GLY A 100 11.24 20.08 7.50
CA GLY A 100 12.08 20.79 8.47
C GLY A 100 12.54 22.12 7.86
N ASP A 101 12.55 23.18 8.66
CA ASP A 101 13.06 24.48 8.26
C ASP A 101 14.49 24.29 7.71
N VAL A 102 14.61 24.27 6.38
CA VAL A 102 15.89 24.43 5.68
C VAL A 102 16.23 25.91 5.66
N ASP A 103 16.37 26.48 6.84
CA ASP A 103 17.11 27.70 7.08
C ASP A 103 18.31 27.32 7.97
N GLY A 104 19.47 27.16 7.33
CA GLY A 104 20.74 26.80 7.95
C GLY A 104 21.82 26.45 6.94
#